data_AF-A0A4R4BNM2-F1
#
_entry.id   AF-A0A4R4BNM2-F1
#
_cell.length_a   1.000
_cell.length_b   1.000
_cell.length_c   1.000
_cell.angle_alpha   90.00
_cell.angle_beta   90.00
_cell.angle_gamma   90.00
#
_symmetry.space_group_name_H-M   'P 1'
#
loop_
_entity.id
_entity.type
_entity.pdbx_description
1 polymer ?
#
loop_
_entity_poly.entity_id
_entity_poly.type
_entity_poly.pdbx_seq_one_letter_code
_entity_poly.pdbx_strand_id
1 'polypeptide(L)'
;MRRIALALMMLGLALTGGAQDWWDDDSVLQEARKRAQKEQAEQKTSENETMTSVESESREPDAPPVPLVLGFVPGLSVPSEYRTVIVSLNVIGGAAPKVSGIMGSGIFSLSGRTEGILGAGIFTITGTLKGIQGAGVFNIAGGVPQGIQMAGVFNISGSLRGVQGAGLFNTAETVRGIQGAGLFNIAKDVKGIQGAGLFNVAEDVQGLQIGLINVANRVQGLQLGLINVARNGIHDVGLLYDWNRDLVTAYVRSGSSFLYSILQIRLPSDEWFGSSPNPVYGLGLGTRAGSPDLHLDIDLSASMTQRRLQQLDTTTEEWKNINWVYLGSLAFATLRGTVGISLGNGEFLIGYVADVEQSGTERIPASLKTGSVYNVDIYRLSMTLYGSWFIGFSLPLF
;
A
#
# COMPACT_ATOMS: atom_id res chain seq x y z
N MET A 1 -9.46 9.94 7.24
CA MET A 1 -9.32 8.81 6.29
C MET A 1 -9.89 9.12 4.92
N ARG A 2 -11.23 9.20 4.71
CA ARG A 2 -11.78 9.60 3.38
C ARG A 2 -11.15 10.89 2.85
N ARG A 3 -11.00 11.93 3.68
CA ARG A 3 -10.32 13.19 3.30
C ARG A 3 -8.82 13.06 2.96
N ILE A 4 -8.09 12.11 3.57
CA ILE A 4 -6.66 11.90 3.30
C ILE A 4 -6.48 11.06 2.04
N ALA A 5 -7.27 10.00 1.88
CA ALA A 5 -7.35 9.22 0.65
C ALA A 5 -7.80 10.12 -0.53
N LEU A 6 -8.78 10.99 -0.31
CA LEU A 6 -9.24 11.98 -1.28
C LEU A 6 -8.13 13.02 -1.55
N ALA A 7 -7.42 13.51 -0.54
CA ALA A 7 -6.31 14.44 -0.75
C ALA A 7 -5.16 13.81 -1.54
N LEU A 8 -4.80 12.55 -1.25
CA LEU A 8 -3.77 11.80 -2.00
C LEU A 8 -4.25 11.44 -3.41
N MET A 9 -5.53 11.10 -3.58
CA MET A 9 -6.17 10.88 -4.88
C MET A 9 -6.18 12.18 -5.70
N MET A 10 -6.50 13.32 -5.09
CA MET A 10 -6.46 14.65 -5.70
C MET A 10 -5.02 15.08 -6.00
N LEU A 11 -4.04 14.74 -5.16
CA LEU A 11 -2.62 14.97 -5.44
C LEU A 11 -2.17 14.11 -6.64
N GLY A 12 -2.62 12.86 -6.71
CA GLY A 12 -2.38 11.96 -7.84
C GLY A 12 -3.03 12.44 -9.14
N LEU A 13 -4.25 12.97 -9.07
CA LEU A 13 -4.98 13.58 -10.20
C LEU A 13 -4.36 14.92 -10.63
N ALA A 14 -3.89 15.73 -9.68
CA ALA A 14 -3.18 16.98 -9.94
C ALA A 14 -1.82 16.74 -10.63
N LEU A 15 -1.13 15.64 -10.29
CA LEU A 15 0.12 15.22 -10.93
C LEU A 15 -0.10 14.62 -12.34
N THR A 16 -1.32 14.23 -12.71
CA THR A 16 -1.66 13.68 -14.05
C THR A 16 -2.41 14.66 -14.96
N GLY A 17 -2.54 15.93 -14.55
CA GLY A 17 -3.08 17.02 -15.38
C GLY A 17 -4.59 16.98 -15.60
N GLY A 18 -5.34 16.24 -14.76
CA GLY A 18 -6.77 16.02 -14.93
C GLY A 18 -7.64 16.70 -13.88
N ALA A 19 -8.38 17.70 -14.32
CA ALA A 19 -9.65 18.22 -13.79
C ALA A 19 -9.60 19.14 -12.55
N GLN A 20 -9.52 20.42 -12.89
CA GLN A 20 -10.14 21.53 -12.17
C GLN A 20 -11.67 21.48 -12.37
N ASP A 21 -12.42 21.78 -11.31
CA ASP A 21 -13.87 22.06 -11.25
C ASP A 21 -14.90 20.92 -11.35
N TRP A 22 -15.15 20.19 -10.25
CA TRP A 22 -16.39 19.42 -10.07
C TRP A 22 -16.80 19.28 -8.59
N TRP A 23 -17.53 20.24 -8.00
CA TRP A 23 -18.46 20.00 -6.87
C TRP A 23 -19.58 21.05 -6.85
N ASP A 24 -20.82 20.59 -7.05
CA ASP A 24 -22.03 21.12 -6.40
C ASP A 24 -22.94 19.91 -6.11
N ASP A 25 -23.13 19.59 -4.82
CA ASP A 25 -23.21 18.20 -4.30
C ASP A 25 -24.63 17.65 -4.05
N ASP A 26 -25.71 18.34 -4.42
CA ASP A 26 -27.07 17.85 -4.12
C ASP A 26 -27.97 17.65 -5.34
N SER A 27 -27.75 18.40 -6.43
CA SER A 27 -28.62 18.32 -7.61
C SER A 27 -28.32 17.09 -8.49
N VAL A 28 -27.05 16.73 -8.62
CA VAL A 28 -26.58 15.63 -9.49
C VAL A 28 -27.00 14.26 -8.95
N LEU A 29 -26.96 14.08 -7.62
CA LEU A 29 -27.36 12.82 -6.97
C LEU A 29 -28.88 12.61 -7.02
N GLN A 30 -29.67 13.68 -6.95
CA GLN A 30 -31.13 13.59 -7.11
C GLN A 30 -31.52 13.28 -8.56
N GLU A 31 -30.85 13.91 -9.52
CA GLU A 31 -31.06 13.67 -10.94
C GLU A 31 -30.64 12.24 -11.32
N ALA A 32 -29.53 11.73 -10.77
CA ALA A 32 -29.11 10.35 -10.94
C ALA A 32 -30.12 9.35 -10.37
N ARG A 33 -30.73 9.64 -9.21
CA ARG A 33 -31.80 8.79 -8.63
C ARG A 33 -33.07 8.79 -9.47
N LYS A 34 -33.49 9.94 -9.99
CA LYS A 34 -34.64 10.03 -10.90
C LYS A 34 -34.41 9.24 -12.19
N ARG A 35 -33.21 9.34 -12.77
CA ARG A 35 -32.83 8.58 -13.97
C ARG A 35 -32.78 7.08 -13.71
N ALA A 36 -32.18 6.66 -12.60
CA ALA A 36 -32.15 5.25 -12.21
C ALA A 36 -33.55 4.66 -11.95
N GLN A 37 -34.45 5.44 -11.34
CA GLN A 37 -35.84 5.00 -11.14
C GLN A 37 -36.64 4.93 -12.44
N LYS A 38 -36.39 5.87 -13.37
CA LYS A 38 -36.99 5.86 -14.70
C LYS A 38 -36.49 4.68 -15.53
N GLU A 39 -35.19 4.40 -15.50
CA GLU A 39 -34.57 3.24 -16.15
C GLU A 39 -35.08 1.92 -15.55
N GLN A 40 -35.30 1.83 -14.23
CA GLN A 40 -35.89 0.64 -13.60
C GLN A 40 -37.37 0.45 -13.94
N ALA A 41 -38.14 1.54 -14.10
CA ALA A 41 -39.53 1.48 -14.54
C ALA A 41 -39.65 1.10 -16.03
N GLU A 42 -38.77 1.63 -16.87
CA GLU A 42 -38.65 1.26 -18.29
C GLU A 42 -38.16 -0.20 -18.43
N GLN A 43 -37.21 -0.67 -17.62
CA GLN A 43 -36.80 -2.08 -17.59
C GLN A 43 -37.91 -3.03 -17.16
N LYS A 44 -38.71 -2.68 -16.14
CA LYS A 44 -39.86 -3.53 -15.73
C LYS A 44 -40.98 -3.57 -16.77
N THR A 45 -41.16 -2.48 -17.51
CA THR A 45 -42.14 -2.41 -18.60
C THR A 45 -41.65 -3.21 -19.81
N SER A 46 -40.34 -3.10 -20.12
CA SER A 46 -39.69 -3.90 -21.15
C SER A 46 -39.67 -5.39 -20.77
N GLU A 47 -39.36 -5.78 -19.54
CA GLU A 47 -39.36 -7.18 -19.07
C GLU A 47 -40.73 -7.85 -19.21
N ASN A 48 -41.82 -7.13 -18.96
CA ASN A 48 -43.18 -7.65 -19.14
C ASN A 48 -43.59 -7.81 -20.62
N GLU A 49 -43.11 -6.94 -21.52
CA GLU A 49 -43.33 -7.08 -22.97
C GLU A 49 -42.40 -8.13 -23.60
N THR A 50 -41.21 -8.35 -23.02
CA THR A 50 -40.24 -9.36 -23.48
C THR A 50 -40.67 -10.77 -23.02
N MET A 51 -41.30 -10.93 -21.85
CA MET A 51 -41.76 -12.24 -21.38
C MET A 51 -42.85 -12.88 -22.24
N THR A 52 -43.57 -12.11 -23.08
CA THR A 52 -44.57 -12.67 -24.02
C THR A 52 -44.00 -13.01 -25.39
N SER A 53 -42.73 -12.70 -25.67
CA SER A 53 -42.07 -12.93 -26.97
C SER A 53 -40.79 -13.80 -26.91
N VAL A 54 -40.33 -14.19 -25.72
CA VAL A 54 -39.04 -14.91 -25.53
C VAL A 54 -39.10 -16.43 -25.76
N GLU A 55 -40.25 -17.02 -26.08
CA GLU A 55 -40.32 -18.48 -26.29
C GLU A 55 -39.86 -18.97 -27.68
N SER A 56 -39.22 -18.13 -28.51
CA SER A 56 -38.66 -18.61 -29.79
C SER A 56 -37.47 -17.84 -30.37
N GLU A 57 -36.62 -17.20 -29.57
CA GLU A 57 -35.27 -16.85 -30.07
C GLU A 57 -34.35 -18.06 -29.98
N SER A 58 -34.30 -18.82 -31.07
CA SER A 58 -33.25 -19.76 -31.38
C SER A 58 -31.88 -19.15 -31.04
N ARG A 59 -31.11 -19.81 -30.15
CA ARG A 59 -29.67 -19.58 -30.05
C ARG A 59 -29.06 -19.81 -31.43
N GLU A 60 -28.84 -18.73 -32.17
CA GLU A 60 -28.00 -18.78 -33.36
C GLU A 60 -26.66 -19.41 -32.94
N PRO A 61 -26.20 -20.47 -33.63
CA PRO A 61 -24.89 -21.02 -33.34
C PRO A 61 -23.84 -19.91 -33.47
N ASP A 62 -22.92 -19.82 -32.49
CA ASP A 62 -21.79 -18.89 -32.55
C ASP A 62 -21.16 -19.00 -33.94
N ALA A 63 -21.28 -17.94 -34.75
CA ALA A 63 -20.70 -17.91 -36.09
C ALA A 63 -19.23 -18.35 -36.00
N PRO A 64 -18.78 -19.23 -36.90
CA PRO A 64 -17.45 -19.83 -36.79
C PRO A 64 -16.38 -18.73 -36.70
N PRO A 65 -15.37 -18.91 -35.85
CA PRO A 65 -14.34 -17.90 -35.66
C PRO A 65 -13.61 -17.63 -36.98
N VAL A 66 -13.49 -16.35 -37.33
CA VAL A 66 -12.75 -15.93 -38.51
C VAL A 66 -11.25 -16.01 -38.20
N PRO A 67 -10.44 -16.74 -38.98
CA PRO A 67 -9.04 -16.96 -38.66
C PRO A 67 -8.21 -15.68 -38.76
N LEU A 68 -8.49 -14.84 -39.76
CA LEU A 68 -7.75 -13.61 -40.03
C LEU A 68 -8.71 -12.47 -40.41
N VAL A 69 -8.57 -11.33 -39.74
CA VAL A 69 -9.19 -10.06 -40.11
C VAL A 69 -8.08 -9.04 -40.32
N LEU A 70 -8.09 -8.40 -41.50
CA LEU A 70 -7.25 -7.24 -41.78
C LEU A 70 -8.12 -5.99 -41.77
N GLY A 71 -7.82 -5.03 -40.90
CA GLY A 71 -8.59 -3.79 -40.76
C GLY A 71 -7.75 -2.54 -40.97
N PHE A 72 -8.42 -1.46 -41.34
CA PHE A 72 -7.85 -0.12 -41.27
C PHE A 72 -8.37 0.59 -40.02
N VAL A 73 -9.69 0.73 -39.93
CA VAL A 73 -10.46 1.29 -38.80
C VAL A 73 -11.70 0.41 -38.57
N PRO A 74 -12.40 0.51 -37.43
CA PRO A 74 -13.68 -0.17 -37.23
C PRO A 74 -14.65 0.10 -38.38
N GLY A 75 -15.29 -0.94 -38.91
CA GLY A 75 -16.17 -0.88 -40.07
C GLY A 75 -15.46 -0.95 -41.44
N LEU A 76 -14.14 -0.77 -41.49
CA LEU A 76 -13.33 -0.94 -42.70
C LEU A 76 -12.32 -2.07 -42.51
N SER A 77 -12.84 -3.30 -42.48
CA SER A 77 -12.06 -4.53 -42.35
C SER A 77 -12.50 -5.59 -43.34
N VAL A 78 -11.59 -6.53 -43.61
CA VAL A 78 -11.85 -7.71 -44.44
C VAL A 78 -11.58 -8.97 -43.60
N PRO A 79 -12.59 -9.83 -43.39
CA PRO A 79 -14.01 -9.60 -43.70
C PRO A 79 -14.62 -8.44 -42.88
N SER A 80 -15.73 -7.89 -43.37
CA SER A 80 -16.42 -6.75 -42.75
C SER A 80 -17.30 -7.15 -41.57
N GLU A 81 -17.79 -8.39 -41.56
CA GLU A 81 -18.67 -8.93 -40.52
C GLU A 81 -18.05 -10.16 -39.87
N TYR A 82 -17.92 -10.11 -38.55
CA TYR A 82 -17.43 -11.22 -37.72
C TYR A 82 -17.85 -11.02 -36.27
N ARG A 83 -18.17 -12.12 -35.57
CA ARG A 83 -18.41 -12.10 -34.12
C ARG A 83 -17.15 -12.45 -33.33
N THR A 84 -16.41 -13.45 -33.80
CA THR A 84 -15.18 -13.94 -33.17
C THR A 84 -14.03 -13.91 -34.18
N VAL A 85 -12.90 -13.37 -33.76
CA VAL A 85 -11.66 -13.36 -34.56
C VAL A 85 -10.51 -14.06 -33.82
N ILE A 86 -9.70 -14.82 -34.55
CA ILE A 86 -8.47 -15.43 -34.01
C ILE A 86 -7.30 -14.46 -34.17
N VAL A 87 -7.03 -13.96 -35.38
CA VAL A 87 -5.98 -12.96 -35.63
C VAL A 87 -6.59 -11.71 -36.26
N SER A 88 -6.43 -10.55 -35.62
CA SER A 88 -6.86 -9.26 -36.14
C SER A 88 -5.68 -8.29 -36.18
N LEU A 89 -5.36 -7.80 -37.38
CA LEU A 89 -4.30 -6.80 -37.58
C LEU A 89 -4.92 -5.55 -38.16
N ASN A 90 -4.79 -4.43 -37.46
CA ASN A 90 -5.43 -3.17 -37.85
C ASN A 90 -4.41 -2.05 -37.99
N VAL A 91 -4.48 -1.28 -39.09
CA VAL A 91 -3.52 -0.20 -39.34
C VAL A 91 -3.72 0.95 -38.35
N ILE A 92 -4.95 1.44 -38.19
CA ILE A 92 -5.28 2.50 -37.24
C ILE A 92 -5.98 1.90 -36.02
N GLY A 93 -7.10 1.19 -36.23
CA GLY A 93 -7.91 0.72 -35.12
C GLY A 93 -8.72 -0.53 -35.44
N GLY A 94 -8.81 -1.43 -34.46
CA GLY A 94 -9.59 -2.66 -34.51
C GLY A 94 -10.73 -2.66 -33.52
N ALA A 95 -11.87 -3.26 -33.91
CA ALA A 95 -12.97 -3.52 -33.01
C ALA A 95 -13.53 -4.93 -33.28
N ALA A 96 -13.60 -5.77 -32.25
CA ALA A 96 -14.23 -7.09 -32.34
C ALA A 96 -15.12 -7.36 -31.13
N PRO A 97 -16.29 -8.01 -31.29
CA PRO A 97 -17.07 -8.46 -30.15
C PRO A 97 -16.28 -9.47 -29.29
N LYS A 98 -15.58 -10.43 -29.94
CA LYS A 98 -14.73 -11.41 -29.27
C LYS A 98 -13.40 -11.62 -30.02
N VAL A 99 -12.29 -11.56 -29.28
CA VAL A 99 -10.95 -11.94 -29.74
C VAL A 99 -10.58 -13.26 -29.04
N SER A 100 -10.31 -14.31 -29.81
CA SER A 100 -9.92 -15.65 -29.32
C SER A 100 -8.52 -16.02 -29.82
N GLY A 101 -7.59 -15.07 -29.71
CA GLY A 101 -6.23 -15.17 -30.22
C GLY A 101 -5.49 -13.85 -30.04
N ILE A 102 -5.14 -13.17 -31.12
CA ILE A 102 -4.35 -11.93 -31.11
C ILE A 102 -5.10 -10.83 -31.84
N MET A 103 -5.22 -9.66 -31.22
CA MET A 103 -5.59 -8.42 -31.90
C MET A 103 -4.51 -7.37 -31.65
N GLY A 104 -3.96 -6.81 -32.73
CA GLY A 104 -2.99 -5.73 -32.70
C GLY A 104 -3.44 -4.58 -33.60
N SER A 105 -3.30 -3.35 -33.10
CA SER A 105 -3.66 -2.15 -33.87
C SER A 105 -2.63 -1.03 -33.72
N GLY A 106 -2.50 -0.16 -34.73
CA GLY A 106 -1.57 0.98 -34.67
C GLY A 106 -1.90 1.97 -33.55
N ILE A 107 -3.16 2.42 -33.44
CA ILE A 107 -3.60 3.40 -32.42
C ILE A 107 -4.42 2.73 -31.33
N PHE A 108 -5.49 2.00 -31.67
CA PHE A 108 -6.42 1.49 -30.66
C PHE A 108 -7.00 0.11 -30.96
N SER A 109 -7.29 -0.66 -29.91
CA SER A 109 -7.99 -1.94 -30.03
C SER A 109 -9.17 -2.00 -29.05
N LEU A 110 -10.36 -2.29 -29.57
CA LEU A 110 -11.61 -2.42 -28.81
C LEU A 110 -12.09 -3.88 -28.86
N SER A 111 -12.43 -4.44 -27.70
CA SER A 111 -12.93 -5.82 -27.61
C SER A 111 -14.05 -5.95 -26.59
N GLY A 112 -15.12 -6.70 -26.89
CA GLY A 112 -16.09 -7.08 -25.87
C GLY A 112 -15.50 -8.11 -24.90
N ARG A 113 -14.85 -9.14 -25.45
CA ARG A 113 -14.21 -10.23 -24.72
C ARG A 113 -12.91 -10.64 -25.40
N THR A 114 -11.83 -10.65 -24.64
CA THR A 114 -10.51 -11.08 -25.13
C THR A 114 -10.05 -12.34 -24.41
N GLU A 115 -9.80 -13.40 -25.16
CA GLU A 115 -9.10 -14.61 -24.74
C GLU A 115 -7.83 -14.72 -25.57
N GLY A 116 -6.71 -14.23 -25.03
CA GLY A 116 -5.44 -14.11 -25.74
C GLY A 116 -4.79 -12.75 -25.55
N ILE A 117 -4.29 -12.14 -26.65
CA ILE A 117 -3.52 -10.90 -26.64
C ILE A 117 -4.33 -9.77 -27.28
N LEU A 118 -4.44 -8.65 -26.57
CA LEU A 118 -4.98 -7.39 -27.07
C LEU A 118 -3.90 -6.31 -26.98
N GLY A 119 -3.45 -5.79 -28.11
CA GLY A 119 -2.37 -4.81 -28.19
C GLY A 119 -2.76 -3.58 -29.01
N ALA A 120 -2.27 -2.40 -28.64
CA ALA A 120 -2.33 -1.21 -29.49
C ALA A 120 -1.19 -0.23 -29.20
N GLY A 121 -0.86 0.66 -30.15
CA GLY A 121 0.16 1.68 -29.93
C GLY A 121 -0.22 2.74 -28.89
N ILE A 122 -1.49 3.17 -28.83
CA ILE A 122 -1.94 4.19 -27.86
C ILE A 122 -2.80 3.56 -26.76
N PHE A 123 -3.93 2.91 -27.09
CA PHE A 123 -4.82 2.42 -26.04
C PHE A 123 -5.59 1.15 -26.39
N THR A 124 -5.98 0.40 -25.36
CA THR A 124 -6.90 -0.73 -25.52
C THR A 124 -8.06 -0.66 -24.53
N ILE A 125 -9.25 -1.07 -24.98
CA ILE A 125 -10.45 -1.17 -24.14
C ILE A 125 -11.04 -2.55 -24.33
N THR A 126 -11.26 -3.27 -23.22
CA THR A 126 -11.89 -4.59 -23.26
C THR A 126 -12.96 -4.73 -22.20
N GLY A 127 -14.08 -5.41 -22.50
CA GLY A 127 -15.07 -5.75 -21.48
C GLY A 127 -14.49 -6.76 -20.50
N THR A 128 -14.03 -7.91 -21.01
CA THR A 128 -13.34 -8.94 -20.21
C THR A 128 -12.02 -9.34 -20.85
N LEU A 129 -11.06 -9.79 -20.04
CA LEU A 129 -9.75 -10.23 -20.50
C LEU A 129 -9.38 -11.55 -19.82
N LYS A 130 -8.94 -12.52 -20.60
CA LYS A 130 -8.19 -13.70 -20.17
C LYS A 130 -6.93 -13.80 -21.03
N GLY A 131 -5.81 -13.26 -20.54
CA GLY A 131 -4.55 -13.20 -21.29
C GLY A 131 -3.78 -11.90 -21.07
N ILE A 132 -3.29 -11.28 -22.14
CA ILE A 132 -2.40 -10.11 -22.10
C ILE A 132 -3.09 -8.92 -22.75
N GLN A 133 -3.07 -7.77 -22.09
CA GLN A 133 -3.50 -6.49 -22.63
C GLN A 133 -2.35 -5.49 -22.54
N GLY A 134 -2.00 -4.87 -23.66
CA GLY A 134 -0.83 -4.00 -23.77
C GLY A 134 -1.11 -2.73 -24.57
N ALA A 135 -0.68 -1.57 -24.08
CA ALA A 135 -0.77 -0.32 -24.82
C ALA A 135 0.37 0.64 -24.50
N GLY A 136 0.71 1.52 -25.45
CA GLY A 136 1.73 2.56 -25.21
C GLY A 136 1.30 3.63 -24.21
N VAL A 137 0.01 3.95 -24.12
CA VAL A 137 -0.51 4.96 -23.16
C VAL A 137 -1.36 4.30 -22.09
N PHE A 138 -2.50 3.69 -22.43
CA PHE A 138 -3.41 3.17 -21.41
C PHE A 138 -4.22 1.93 -21.79
N ASN A 139 -4.63 1.18 -20.76
CA ASN A 139 -5.58 0.08 -20.89
C ASN A 139 -6.80 0.29 -19.98
N ILE A 140 -7.99 -0.04 -20.48
CA ILE A 140 -9.22 -0.10 -19.69
C ILE A 140 -9.83 -1.50 -19.79
N ALA A 141 -10.19 -2.09 -18.65
CA ALA A 141 -10.94 -3.35 -18.59
C ALA A 141 -12.16 -3.23 -17.67
N GLY A 142 -13.37 -3.30 -18.23
CA GLY A 142 -14.60 -3.09 -17.46
C GLY A 142 -14.92 -4.21 -16.45
N GLY A 143 -14.54 -5.45 -16.76
CA GLY A 143 -14.87 -6.63 -15.97
C GLY A 143 -13.71 -7.14 -15.11
N VAL A 144 -13.49 -8.46 -15.18
CA VAL A 144 -12.47 -9.16 -14.37
C VAL A 144 -11.29 -9.55 -15.27
N PRO A 145 -10.28 -8.68 -15.48
CA PRO A 145 -9.11 -9.09 -16.25
C PRO A 145 -8.34 -10.18 -15.51
N GLN A 146 -8.17 -11.33 -16.17
CA GLN A 146 -7.40 -12.47 -15.72
C GLN A 146 -6.12 -12.56 -16.56
N GLY A 147 -4.99 -12.15 -16.00
CA GLY A 147 -3.70 -12.18 -16.69
C GLY A 147 -2.89 -10.91 -16.48
N ILE A 148 -2.32 -10.36 -17.56
CA ILE A 148 -1.33 -9.28 -17.49
C ILE A 148 -1.85 -8.04 -18.22
N GLN A 149 -1.82 -6.89 -17.56
CA GLN A 149 -2.10 -5.57 -18.17
C GLN A 149 -0.88 -4.67 -18.05
N MET A 150 -0.34 -4.20 -19.17
CA MET A 150 0.83 -3.31 -19.19
C MET A 150 0.55 -2.05 -20.02
N ALA A 151 0.78 -0.89 -19.44
CA ALA A 151 0.59 0.39 -20.09
C ALA A 151 1.77 1.33 -19.84
N GLY A 152 2.10 2.20 -20.80
CA GLY A 152 3.14 3.21 -20.59
C GLY A 152 2.76 4.26 -19.55
N VAL A 153 1.47 4.62 -19.44
CA VAL A 153 1.00 5.65 -18.49
C VAL A 153 0.11 5.06 -17.41
N PHE A 154 -1.02 4.43 -17.76
CA PHE A 154 -1.95 3.94 -16.74
C PHE A 154 -2.80 2.73 -17.14
N ASN A 155 -3.27 1.98 -16.14
CA ASN A 155 -4.32 0.96 -16.31
C ASN A 155 -5.51 1.24 -15.39
N ILE A 156 -6.73 0.98 -15.89
CA ILE A 156 -7.97 0.98 -15.12
C ILE A 156 -8.67 -0.38 -15.29
N SER A 157 -9.06 -1.01 -14.19
CA SER A 157 -9.78 -2.29 -14.23
C SER A 157 -10.84 -2.40 -13.13
N GLY A 158 -11.91 -3.16 -13.36
CA GLY A 158 -12.82 -3.56 -12.27
C GLY A 158 -12.12 -4.49 -11.27
N SER A 159 -12.03 -5.78 -11.59
CA SER A 159 -11.48 -6.80 -10.68
C SER A 159 -10.30 -7.55 -11.31
N LEU A 160 -9.07 -7.09 -11.08
CA LEU A 160 -7.86 -7.73 -11.56
C LEU A 160 -7.59 -9.06 -10.85
N ARG A 161 -7.28 -10.10 -11.64
CA ARG A 161 -6.64 -11.35 -11.20
C ARG A 161 -5.36 -11.56 -12.01
N GLY A 162 -4.21 -11.21 -11.45
CA GLY A 162 -2.93 -11.31 -12.13
C GLY A 162 -2.04 -10.09 -11.89
N VAL A 163 -1.44 -9.56 -12.95
CA VAL A 163 -0.44 -8.48 -12.87
C VAL A 163 -0.93 -7.25 -13.63
N GLN A 164 -0.82 -6.08 -13.02
CA GLN A 164 -1.10 -4.80 -13.65
C GLN A 164 0.08 -3.86 -13.42
N GLY A 165 0.68 -3.40 -14.51
CA GLY A 165 1.90 -2.58 -14.52
C GLY A 165 1.73 -1.31 -15.34
N ALA A 166 2.09 -0.15 -14.78
CA ALA A 166 2.01 1.14 -15.46
C ALA A 166 3.21 2.04 -15.15
N GLY A 167 3.55 2.95 -16.07
CA GLY A 167 4.59 3.95 -15.82
C GLY A 167 4.20 4.96 -14.74
N LEU A 168 2.95 5.43 -14.70
CA LEU A 168 2.50 6.42 -13.71
C LEU A 168 1.59 5.82 -12.65
N PHE A 169 0.43 5.27 -13.03
CA PHE A 169 -0.54 4.81 -12.04
C PHE A 169 -1.41 3.64 -12.48
N ASN A 170 -1.96 2.93 -11.48
CA ASN A 170 -3.02 1.95 -11.70
C ASN A 170 -4.21 2.22 -10.80
N THR A 171 -5.40 1.90 -11.29
CA THR A 171 -6.65 1.91 -10.51
C THR A 171 -7.40 0.61 -10.72
N ALA A 172 -7.80 -0.03 -9.61
CA ALA A 172 -8.66 -1.21 -9.65
C ALA A 172 -9.70 -1.18 -8.53
N GLU A 173 -10.86 -1.82 -8.69
CA GLU A 173 -11.73 -2.06 -7.52
C GLU A 173 -11.12 -3.19 -6.67
N THR A 174 -10.81 -4.33 -7.28
CA THR A 174 -10.19 -5.47 -6.60
C THR A 174 -8.92 -5.90 -7.31
N VAL A 175 -7.87 -6.19 -6.55
CA VAL A 175 -6.60 -6.77 -7.02
C VAL A 175 -6.39 -8.11 -6.34
N ARG A 176 -6.25 -9.17 -7.13
CA ARG A 176 -5.73 -10.47 -6.68
C ARG A 176 -4.46 -10.79 -7.46
N GLY A 177 -3.30 -10.47 -6.90
CA GLY A 177 -2.01 -10.58 -7.56
C GLY A 177 -1.11 -9.38 -7.31
N ILE A 178 -0.56 -8.78 -8.36
CA ILE A 178 0.44 -7.70 -8.26
C ILE A 178 -0.07 -6.45 -8.99
N GLN A 179 -0.02 -5.30 -8.34
CA GLN A 179 -0.27 -3.99 -8.93
C GLN A 179 0.97 -3.10 -8.74
N GLY A 180 1.58 -2.68 -9.84
CA GLY A 180 2.87 -1.98 -9.85
C GLY A 180 2.83 -0.69 -10.68
N ALA A 181 3.21 0.43 -10.10
CA ALA A 181 3.22 1.73 -10.79
C ALA A 181 4.45 2.57 -10.43
N GLY A 182 4.85 3.50 -11.31
CA GLY A 182 5.93 4.44 -10.99
C GLY A 182 5.57 5.44 -9.89
N LEU A 183 4.34 5.97 -9.89
CA LEU A 183 3.92 6.99 -8.91
C LEU A 183 2.95 6.44 -7.87
N PHE A 184 1.79 5.93 -8.27
CA PHE A 184 0.78 5.50 -7.31
C PHE A 184 -0.12 4.36 -7.77
N ASN A 185 -0.66 3.64 -6.79
CA ASN A 185 -1.71 2.65 -7.00
C ASN A 185 -2.91 2.94 -6.11
N ILE A 186 -4.12 2.76 -6.66
CA ILE A 186 -5.37 2.86 -5.92
C ILE A 186 -6.15 1.56 -6.12
N ALA A 187 -6.57 0.97 -5.01
CA ALA A 187 -7.50 -0.14 -5.01
C ALA A 187 -8.55 -0.04 -3.91
N LYS A 188 -9.65 -0.79 -3.99
CA LYS A 188 -10.52 -0.99 -2.83
C LYS A 188 -10.01 -2.19 -2.02
N ASP A 189 -9.90 -3.33 -2.68
CA ASP A 189 -9.47 -4.59 -2.09
C ASP A 189 -8.18 -5.10 -2.73
N VAL A 190 -7.15 -5.37 -1.94
CA VAL A 190 -5.87 -5.93 -2.39
C VAL A 190 -5.61 -7.26 -1.71
N LYS A 191 -5.43 -8.32 -2.51
CA LYS A 191 -4.91 -9.62 -2.07
C LYS A 191 -3.64 -9.92 -2.85
N GLY A 192 -2.48 -9.63 -2.27
CA GLY A 192 -1.19 -9.76 -2.94
C GLY A 192 -0.27 -8.55 -2.70
N ILE A 193 0.34 -8.02 -3.76
CA ILE A 193 1.36 -6.96 -3.68
C ILE A 193 0.87 -5.69 -4.37
N GLN A 194 1.02 -4.55 -3.70
CA GLN A 194 0.80 -3.22 -4.27
C GLN A 194 2.07 -2.38 -4.11
N GLY A 195 2.73 -2.08 -5.23
CA GLY A 195 4.03 -1.41 -5.25
C GLY A 195 4.01 -0.11 -6.06
N ALA A 196 4.36 1.01 -5.45
CA ALA A 196 4.43 2.30 -6.10
C ALA A 196 5.62 3.13 -5.60
N GLY A 197 6.15 4.03 -6.45
CA GLY A 197 7.25 4.90 -6.04
C GLY A 197 6.86 5.92 -4.97
N LEU A 198 5.65 6.51 -5.04
CA LEU A 198 5.19 7.51 -4.08
C LEU A 198 4.20 6.94 -3.08
N PHE A 199 3.00 6.53 -3.52
CA PHE A 199 1.98 6.11 -2.59
C PHE A 199 1.06 4.99 -3.05
N ASN A 200 0.58 4.21 -2.08
CA ASN A 200 -0.42 3.18 -2.27
C ASN A 200 -1.64 3.48 -1.39
N VAL A 201 -2.84 3.40 -1.98
CA VAL A 201 -4.10 3.58 -1.26
C VAL A 201 -4.98 2.35 -1.46
N ALA A 202 -5.48 1.79 -0.36
CA ALA A 202 -6.44 0.70 -0.35
C ALA A 202 -7.52 0.88 0.72
N GLU A 203 -8.68 0.25 0.60
CA GLU A 203 -9.54 0.06 1.78
C GLU A 203 -9.03 -1.14 2.58
N ASP A 204 -8.91 -2.30 1.93
CA ASP A 204 -8.56 -3.56 2.57
C ASP A 204 -7.35 -4.23 1.89
N VAL A 205 -6.34 -4.57 2.68
CA VAL A 205 -5.08 -5.16 2.20
C VAL A 205 -4.84 -6.48 2.92
N GLN A 206 -4.70 -7.56 2.15
CA GLN A 206 -4.18 -8.85 2.56
C GLN A 206 -2.91 -9.12 1.78
N GLY A 207 -1.75 -8.78 2.35
CA GLY A 207 -0.46 -8.91 1.67
C GLY A 207 0.51 -7.77 1.95
N LEU A 208 1.16 -7.24 0.91
CA LEU A 208 2.28 -6.32 1.02
C LEU A 208 2.03 -5.02 0.24
N GLN A 209 2.23 -3.87 0.91
CA GLN A 209 2.34 -2.56 0.25
C GLN A 209 3.77 -2.04 0.33
N ILE A 210 4.29 -1.52 -0.79
CA ILE A 210 5.62 -0.91 -0.88
C ILE A 210 5.51 0.44 -1.56
N GLY A 211 5.90 1.51 -0.87
CA GLY A 211 5.94 2.87 -1.38
C GLY A 211 6.29 3.86 -0.29
N LEU A 212 6.60 5.11 -0.62
CA LEU A 212 6.95 6.10 0.41
C LEU A 212 5.81 6.32 1.41
N ILE A 213 4.56 6.30 0.93
CA ILE A 213 3.36 6.47 1.75
C ILE A 213 2.37 5.33 1.46
N ASN A 214 2.03 4.54 2.48
CA ASN A 214 1.03 3.48 2.38
C ASN A 214 -0.16 3.80 3.28
N VAL A 215 -1.35 3.84 2.71
CA VAL A 215 -2.59 4.15 3.44
C VAL A 215 -3.62 3.07 3.19
N ALA A 216 -4.16 2.50 4.26
CA ALA A 216 -5.28 1.57 4.18
C ALA A 216 -6.24 1.67 5.37
N ASN A 217 -7.50 1.27 5.19
CA ASN A 217 -8.41 1.11 6.33
C ASN A 217 -8.07 -0.16 7.11
N ARG A 218 -7.93 -1.30 6.44
CA ARG A 218 -7.57 -2.57 7.09
C ARG A 218 -6.35 -3.18 6.43
N VAL A 219 -5.35 -3.53 7.23
CA VAL A 219 -4.16 -4.25 6.78
C VAL A 219 -4.03 -5.56 7.54
N GLN A 220 -3.95 -6.65 6.78
CA GLN A 220 -3.55 -7.99 7.21
C GLN A 220 -2.27 -8.34 6.43
N GLY A 221 -1.15 -7.81 6.92
CA GLY A 221 0.15 -7.97 6.29
C GLY A 221 1.06 -6.76 6.52
N LEU A 222 1.94 -6.49 5.57
CA LEU A 222 3.06 -5.57 5.71
C LEU A 222 2.86 -4.30 4.89
N GLN A 223 3.24 -3.16 5.49
CA GLN A 223 3.40 -1.89 4.79
C GLN A 223 4.85 -1.46 4.96
N LEU A 224 5.54 -1.21 3.84
CA LEU A 224 6.92 -0.76 3.80
C LEU A 224 6.96 0.62 3.15
N GLY A 225 7.29 1.62 3.95
CA GLY A 225 7.30 3.03 3.56
C GLY A 225 7.78 3.95 4.66
N LEU A 226 8.06 5.20 4.31
CA LEU A 226 8.38 6.26 5.28
C LEU A 226 7.16 6.58 6.16
N ILE A 227 5.96 6.51 5.57
CA ILE A 227 4.70 6.76 6.25
C ILE A 227 3.77 5.56 5.99
N ASN A 228 3.42 4.84 7.05
CA ASN A 228 2.49 3.70 6.99
C ASN A 228 1.30 3.97 7.91
N VAL A 229 0.11 4.00 7.33
CA VAL A 229 -1.15 4.28 8.03
C VAL A 229 -2.14 3.15 7.77
N ALA A 230 -2.60 2.53 8.84
CA ALA A 230 -3.64 1.50 8.81
C ALA A 230 -4.67 1.81 9.91
N ARG A 231 -5.98 1.91 9.59
CA ARG A 231 -6.98 2.22 10.63
C ARG A 231 -7.01 1.16 11.74
N ASN A 232 -6.82 -0.10 11.37
CA ASN A 232 -6.68 -1.22 12.31
C ASN A 232 -5.24 -1.42 12.82
N GLY A 233 -4.37 -0.43 12.59
CA GLY A 233 -2.96 -0.43 12.96
C GLY A 233 -2.71 0.11 14.36
N ILE A 234 -1.44 0.31 14.65
CA ILE A 234 -0.95 0.84 15.93
C ILE A 234 -0.58 2.30 15.67
N HIS A 235 -1.30 3.20 16.31
CA HIS A 235 -1.11 4.65 16.22
C HIS A 235 -1.29 5.24 17.61
N ASP A 236 -0.22 5.26 18.39
CA ASP A 236 -0.28 5.69 19.78
C ASP A 236 0.93 6.54 20.18
N VAL A 237 0.74 7.26 21.27
CA VAL A 237 1.78 7.96 22.01
C VAL A 237 1.77 7.41 23.43
N GLY A 238 2.94 7.25 24.04
CA GLY A 238 3.00 6.71 25.38
C GLY A 238 4.18 7.18 26.20
N LEU A 239 4.06 6.95 27.50
CA LEU A 239 5.09 7.17 28.50
C LEU A 239 5.40 5.85 29.20
N LEU A 240 6.68 5.52 29.29
CA LEU A 240 7.18 4.38 30.06
C LEU A 240 8.08 4.90 31.19
N TYR A 241 7.97 4.31 32.36
CA TYR A 241 8.83 4.55 33.50
C TYR A 241 9.59 3.27 33.86
N ASP A 242 10.91 3.36 33.75
CA ASP A 242 11.86 2.32 34.13
C ASP A 242 12.35 2.61 35.55
N TRP A 243 11.89 1.82 36.53
CA TRP A 243 12.15 2.09 37.94
C TRP A 243 13.53 1.65 38.43
N ASN A 244 14.25 0.78 37.71
CA ASN A 244 15.61 0.41 38.13
C ASN A 244 16.65 1.40 37.61
N ARG A 245 16.32 2.12 36.53
CA ARG A 245 17.20 3.11 35.91
C ARG A 245 16.79 4.55 36.15
N ASP A 246 15.60 4.72 36.71
CA ASP A 246 14.98 6.01 36.96
C ASP A 246 14.85 6.84 35.67
N LEU A 247 14.34 6.20 34.60
CA LEU A 247 14.20 6.80 33.27
C LEU A 247 12.73 6.88 32.85
N VAL A 248 12.38 8.00 32.23
CA VAL A 248 11.13 8.19 31.52
C VAL A 248 11.38 8.10 30.02
N THR A 249 10.61 7.27 29.33
CA THR A 249 10.59 7.14 27.87
C THR A 249 9.30 7.73 27.32
N ALA A 250 9.39 8.73 26.46
CA ALA A 250 8.28 9.15 25.62
C ALA A 250 8.43 8.53 24.23
N TYR A 251 7.36 8.03 23.65
CA TYR A 251 7.41 7.42 22.33
C TYR A 251 6.16 7.68 21.50
N VAL A 252 6.30 7.54 20.18
CA VAL A 252 5.20 7.49 19.21
C VAL A 252 5.37 6.24 18.36
N ARG A 253 4.28 5.48 18.18
CA ARG A 253 4.22 4.33 17.25
C ARG A 253 3.26 4.59 16.11
N SER A 254 3.63 4.10 14.93
CA SER A 254 2.77 4.14 13.74
C SER A 254 3.01 2.93 12.84
N GLY A 255 1.96 2.24 12.42
CA GLY A 255 2.03 1.20 11.39
C GLY A 255 0.99 0.10 11.58
N SER A 256 1.23 -1.10 11.06
CA SER A 256 0.32 -2.24 11.23
C SER A 256 0.69 -3.09 12.45
N SER A 257 -0.19 -4.01 12.85
CA SER A 257 0.13 -4.99 13.90
C SER A 257 1.31 -5.90 13.52
N PHE A 258 1.53 -6.16 12.22
CA PHE A 258 2.67 -6.97 11.78
C PHE A 258 3.99 -6.19 11.83
N LEU A 259 3.95 -4.92 11.45
CA LEU A 259 5.13 -4.05 11.44
C LEU A 259 4.71 -2.61 11.75
N TYR A 260 5.13 -2.12 12.91
CA TYR A 260 5.04 -0.71 13.27
C TYR A 260 6.44 -0.10 13.37
N SER A 261 6.53 1.20 13.09
CA SER A 261 7.69 2.00 13.39
C SER A 261 7.51 2.66 14.76
N ILE A 262 8.61 2.82 15.49
CA ILE A 262 8.64 3.54 16.75
C ILE A 262 9.72 4.61 16.74
N LEU A 263 9.35 5.80 17.20
CA LEU A 263 10.26 6.88 17.56
C LEU A 263 10.17 7.09 19.07
N GLN A 264 11.31 7.15 19.76
CA GLN A 264 11.34 7.30 21.21
C GLN A 264 12.44 8.25 21.69
N ILE A 265 12.22 8.86 22.84
CA ILE A 265 13.16 9.71 23.58
C ILE A 265 13.16 9.24 25.04
N ARG A 266 14.34 8.97 25.59
CA ARG A 266 14.53 8.56 26.98
C ARG A 266 15.31 9.61 27.76
N LEU A 267 14.83 9.94 28.96
CA LEU A 267 15.34 10.99 29.84
C LEU A 267 15.42 10.46 31.28
N PRO A 268 16.44 10.84 32.08
CA PRO A 268 16.41 10.71 33.54
C PRO A 268 15.19 11.40 34.15
N SER A 269 14.55 10.76 35.13
CA SER A 269 13.29 11.24 35.71
C SER A 269 13.46 12.54 36.51
N ASP A 270 14.64 12.75 37.08
CA ASP A 270 15.06 13.93 37.83
C ASP A 270 15.42 15.12 36.92
N GLU A 271 15.76 14.86 35.66
CA GLU A 271 16.16 15.87 34.68
C GLU A 271 15.01 16.36 33.78
N TRP A 272 13.76 15.91 33.98
CA TRP A 272 12.61 16.33 33.16
C TRP A 272 12.35 17.85 33.17
N PHE A 273 12.79 18.54 34.23
CA PHE A 273 12.78 19.99 34.37
C PHE A 273 14.19 20.57 34.62
N GLY A 274 15.25 19.78 34.41
CA GLY A 274 16.64 20.13 34.66
C GLY A 274 17.33 20.85 33.50
N SER A 275 18.48 21.49 33.75
CA SER A 275 19.13 22.41 32.80
C SER A 275 20.11 21.75 31.81
N SER A 276 20.41 20.44 31.91
CA SER A 276 21.36 19.76 31.03
C SER A 276 21.03 18.27 30.80
N PRO A 277 19.88 17.94 30.18
CA PRO A 277 19.51 16.56 29.94
C PRO A 277 20.46 15.87 28.96
N ASN A 278 20.77 14.58 29.16
CA ASN A 278 21.46 13.73 28.18
C ASN A 278 20.48 12.72 27.55
N PRO A 279 19.58 13.16 26.66
CA PRO A 279 18.56 12.30 26.08
C PRO A 279 19.16 11.19 25.22
N VAL A 280 18.43 10.08 25.19
CA VAL A 280 18.66 8.98 24.24
C VAL A 280 17.49 8.95 23.26
N TYR A 281 17.79 9.17 21.99
CA TYR A 281 16.83 9.05 20.90
C TYR A 281 16.86 7.64 20.37
N GLY A 282 15.71 7.09 19.96
CA GLY A 282 15.63 5.77 19.34
C GLY A 282 14.67 5.75 18.17
N LEU A 283 15.06 5.10 17.09
CA LEU A 283 14.20 4.78 15.94
C LEU A 283 14.21 3.27 15.74
N GLY A 284 13.05 2.66 15.61
CA GLY A 284 12.92 1.22 15.57
C GLY A 284 11.73 0.70 14.81
N LEU A 285 11.69 -0.63 14.74
CA LEU A 285 10.61 -1.41 14.16
C LEU A 285 10.15 -2.44 15.19
N GLY A 286 8.84 -2.73 15.20
CA GLY A 286 8.29 -3.75 16.08
C GLY A 286 7.09 -4.45 15.49
N THR A 287 6.64 -5.48 16.19
CA THR A 287 5.50 -6.31 15.85
C THR A 287 4.61 -6.51 17.07
N ARG A 288 3.31 -6.69 16.84
CA ARG A 288 2.27 -6.91 17.85
C ARG A 288 1.57 -8.23 17.58
N ALA A 289 1.52 -9.09 18.59
CA ALA A 289 0.76 -10.32 18.58
C ALA A 289 -0.26 -10.31 19.71
N GLY A 290 -1.52 -10.63 19.43
CA GLY A 290 -2.59 -10.69 20.42
C GLY A 290 -3.88 -10.02 19.96
N SER A 291 -4.77 -9.74 20.91
CA SER A 291 -6.03 -9.04 20.66
C SER A 291 -5.89 -7.55 20.98
N PRO A 292 -6.87 -6.72 20.60
CA PRO A 292 -6.94 -5.33 21.05
C PRO A 292 -6.94 -5.20 22.59
N ASP A 293 -7.49 -6.18 23.31
CA ASP A 293 -7.59 -6.11 24.78
C ASP A 293 -6.32 -6.55 25.50
N LEU A 294 -5.58 -7.50 24.93
CA LEU A 294 -4.36 -8.06 25.48
C LEU A 294 -3.40 -8.44 24.35
N HIS A 295 -2.23 -7.82 24.33
CA HIS A 295 -1.23 -8.05 23.30
C HIS A 295 0.20 -8.05 23.85
N LEU A 296 1.08 -8.69 23.09
CA LEU A 296 2.52 -8.68 23.24
C LEU A 296 3.12 -7.91 22.07
N ASP A 297 3.86 -6.87 22.40
CA ASP A 297 4.67 -6.11 21.47
C ASP A 297 6.14 -6.48 21.63
N ILE A 298 6.84 -6.68 20.52
CA ILE A 298 8.29 -6.84 20.49
C ILE A 298 8.85 -5.81 19.52
N ASP A 299 9.77 -4.96 19.98
CA ASP A 299 10.44 -3.96 19.14
C ASP A 299 11.95 -3.96 19.29
N LEU A 300 12.61 -3.58 18.19
CA LEU A 300 14.04 -3.37 18.07
C LEU A 300 14.28 -1.95 17.58
N SER A 301 15.04 -1.18 18.36
CA SER A 301 15.37 0.21 18.07
C SER A 301 16.88 0.41 18.00
N ALA A 302 17.32 1.25 17.06
CA ALA A 302 18.64 1.85 17.10
C ALA A 302 18.58 3.10 17.98
N SER A 303 19.32 3.11 19.08
CA SER A 303 19.35 4.17 20.08
C SER A 303 20.67 4.96 20.05
N MET A 304 20.61 6.26 20.27
CA MET A 304 21.79 7.14 20.26
C MET A 304 21.66 8.28 21.27
N THR A 305 22.78 8.68 21.87
CA THR A 305 22.83 9.80 22.83
C THR A 305 22.98 11.15 22.14
N GLN A 306 22.52 12.22 22.78
CA GLN A 306 22.69 13.61 22.31
C GLN A 306 24.15 13.96 22.02
N ARG A 307 25.09 13.52 22.86
CA ARG A 307 26.53 13.77 22.65
C ARG A 307 27.05 13.17 21.34
N ARG A 308 26.53 12.00 20.94
CA ARG A 308 26.92 11.34 19.68
C ARG A 308 26.21 11.95 18.47
N LEU A 309 24.99 12.46 18.64
CA LEU A 309 24.33 13.29 17.63
C LEU A 309 25.14 14.55 17.30
N GLN A 310 25.68 15.23 18.31
CA GLN A 310 26.48 16.43 18.10
C GLN A 310 27.81 16.15 17.38
N GLN A 311 28.38 14.95 17.54
CA GLN A 311 29.59 14.54 16.80
C GLN A 311 29.35 14.42 15.28
N LEU A 312 28.11 14.13 14.85
CA LEU A 312 27.73 14.14 13.43
C LEU A 312 27.65 15.57 12.86
N ASP A 313 27.34 16.56 13.70
CA ASP A 313 27.19 17.95 13.27
C ASP A 313 28.55 18.65 13.14
N THR A 314 29.52 18.31 14.00
CA THR A 314 30.85 18.94 14.00
C THR A 314 31.80 18.44 12.89
N THR A 315 31.47 17.37 12.17
CA THR A 315 32.31 16.75 11.12
C THR A 315 31.89 17.18 9.71
N THR A 316 31.23 18.34 9.58
CA THR A 316 30.58 18.91 8.38
C THR A 316 31.42 19.00 7.08
N GLU A 317 32.73 18.75 7.09
CA GLU A 317 33.56 18.63 5.88
C GLU A 317 33.48 17.23 5.21
N GLU A 318 32.98 16.19 5.90
CA GLU A 318 33.04 14.78 5.45
C GLU A 318 31.68 14.14 5.09
N TRP A 319 30.64 14.92 4.75
CA TRP A 319 29.36 14.37 4.28
C TRP A 319 29.49 13.45 3.05
N LYS A 320 30.61 13.54 2.31
CA LYS A 320 30.91 12.71 1.13
C LYS A 320 31.27 11.24 1.48
N ASN A 321 31.59 10.93 2.75
CA ASN A 321 32.10 9.61 3.16
C ASN A 321 31.32 8.96 4.32
N ILE A 322 30.13 9.47 4.69
CA ILE A 322 29.27 8.80 5.67
C ILE A 322 28.83 7.45 5.10
N ASN A 323 29.42 6.36 5.60
CA ASN A 323 29.00 5.01 5.27
C ASN A 323 28.11 4.43 6.38
N TRP A 324 27.35 3.39 6.04
CA TRP A 324 26.46 2.68 6.97
C TRP A 324 27.17 2.13 8.22
N VAL A 325 28.48 1.85 8.11
CA VAL A 325 29.30 1.35 9.23
C VAL A 325 29.55 2.46 10.26
N TYR A 326 29.81 3.70 9.81
CA TYR A 326 29.98 4.85 10.68
C TYR A 326 28.67 5.21 11.39
N LEU A 327 27.54 5.28 10.68
CA LEU A 327 26.23 5.50 11.29
C LEU A 327 25.90 4.40 12.31
N GLY A 328 26.16 3.14 11.96
CA GLY A 328 26.00 2.00 12.87
C GLY A 328 26.96 1.99 14.07
N SER A 329 28.04 2.77 14.03
CA SER A 329 29.00 2.89 15.15
C SER A 329 28.52 3.83 16.25
N LEU A 330 27.64 4.76 15.90
CA LEU A 330 27.14 5.79 16.81
C LEU A 330 25.94 5.30 17.62
N ALA A 331 25.15 4.39 17.05
CA ALA A 331 24.00 3.79 17.71
C ALA A 331 24.33 2.48 18.46
N PHE A 332 23.47 2.14 19.42
CA PHE A 332 23.40 0.84 20.08
C PHE A 332 21.99 0.27 19.95
N ALA A 333 21.86 -1.05 19.99
CA ALA A 333 20.56 -1.70 19.84
C ALA A 333 19.79 -1.72 21.16
N THR A 334 18.49 -1.47 21.10
CA THR A 334 17.56 -1.58 22.22
C THR A 334 16.45 -2.54 21.83
N LEU A 335 16.34 -3.66 22.53
CA LEU A 335 15.26 -4.62 22.41
C LEU A 335 14.22 -4.34 23.49
N ARG A 336 12.93 -4.43 23.17
CA ARG A 336 11.88 -4.31 24.16
C ARG A 336 10.77 -5.32 23.92
N GLY A 337 10.33 -5.97 24.99
CA GLY A 337 9.10 -6.76 25.03
C GLY A 337 8.09 -6.09 25.94
N THR A 338 6.88 -5.85 25.45
CA THR A 338 5.82 -5.14 26.17
C THR A 338 4.54 -5.95 26.15
N VAL A 339 3.95 -6.19 27.32
CA VAL A 339 2.57 -6.64 27.43
C VAL A 339 1.69 -5.42 27.61
N GLY A 340 0.73 -5.25 26.71
CA GLY A 340 -0.26 -4.18 26.78
C GLY A 340 -1.64 -4.72 27.10
N ILE A 341 -2.30 -4.02 28.02
CA ILE A 341 -3.65 -4.32 28.51
C ILE A 341 -4.51 -3.08 28.28
N SER A 342 -5.58 -3.22 27.51
CA SER A 342 -6.48 -2.10 27.24
C SER A 342 -7.27 -1.70 28.49
N LEU A 343 -7.27 -0.41 28.80
CA LEU A 343 -7.96 0.22 29.92
C LEU A 343 -8.74 1.44 29.41
N GLY A 344 -10.02 1.22 29.04
CA GLY A 344 -10.86 2.29 28.48
C GLY A 344 -10.32 2.75 27.13
N ASN A 345 -9.93 4.02 27.02
CA ASN A 345 -9.40 4.61 25.80
C ASN A 345 -7.87 4.56 25.71
N GLY A 346 -7.17 4.00 26.69
CA GLY A 346 -5.71 3.86 26.67
C GLY A 346 -5.27 2.43 26.97
N GLU A 347 -3.96 2.20 27.01
CA GLU A 347 -3.39 0.90 27.39
C GLU A 347 -2.49 1.09 28.62
N PHE A 348 -2.55 0.16 29.56
CA PHE A 348 -1.48 -0.03 30.54
C PHE A 348 -0.44 -0.97 29.97
N LEU A 349 0.82 -0.62 30.17
CA LEU A 349 1.96 -1.32 29.62
C LEU A 349 2.85 -1.81 30.75
N ILE A 350 3.31 -3.05 30.64
CA ILE A 350 4.38 -3.59 31.47
C ILE A 350 5.32 -4.37 30.59
N GLY A 351 6.62 -4.24 30.81
CA GLY A 351 7.56 -4.93 29.94
C GLY A 351 8.99 -4.89 30.42
N TYR A 352 9.84 -5.41 29.55
CA TYR A 352 11.27 -5.52 29.77
C TYR A 352 12.01 -4.89 28.59
N VAL A 353 12.93 -3.98 28.89
CA VAL A 353 13.82 -3.35 27.92
C VAL A 353 15.23 -3.86 28.13
N ALA A 354 15.95 -4.14 27.04
CA ALA A 354 17.34 -4.57 27.05
C ALA A 354 18.15 -3.76 26.04
N ASP A 355 19.13 -3.00 26.53
CA ASP A 355 20.09 -2.29 25.70
C ASP A 355 21.33 -3.18 25.50
N VAL A 356 21.76 -3.34 24.24
CA VAL A 356 22.79 -4.28 23.83
C VAL A 356 24.10 -3.53 23.56
N GLU A 357 25.14 -3.86 24.33
CA GLU A 357 26.50 -3.38 24.12
C GLU A 357 27.37 -4.48 23.53
N GLN A 358 28.04 -4.20 22.42
CA GLN A 358 29.12 -5.04 21.95
C GLN A 358 30.38 -4.78 22.78
N SER A 359 31.04 -5.84 23.24
CA SER A 359 32.25 -5.73 24.06
C SER A 359 33.30 -4.82 23.41
N GLY A 360 33.82 -3.86 24.18
CA GLY A 360 34.85 -2.92 23.74
C GLY A 360 34.36 -1.67 23.00
N THR A 361 33.04 -1.43 22.90
CA THR A 361 32.50 -0.27 22.15
C THR A 361 32.04 0.92 22.98
N GLU A 362 31.81 0.73 24.29
CA GLU A 362 31.37 1.74 25.27
C GLU A 362 30.30 2.71 24.72
N ARG A 363 29.26 2.16 24.08
CA ARG A 363 28.21 2.94 23.41
C ARG A 363 27.07 3.34 24.31
N ILE A 364 26.83 2.53 25.33
CA ILE A 364 25.71 2.72 26.24
C ILE A 364 26.14 3.69 27.34
N PRO A 365 25.41 4.81 27.57
CA PRO A 365 25.69 5.70 28.69
C PRO A 365 25.58 4.97 30.04
N ALA A 366 26.37 5.40 31.03
CA ALA A 366 26.43 4.76 32.34
C ALA A 366 25.06 4.64 33.04
N SER A 367 24.16 5.61 32.83
CA SER A 367 22.79 5.58 33.36
C SER A 367 21.95 4.40 32.85
N LEU A 368 22.30 3.82 31.69
CA LEU A 368 21.64 2.65 31.12
C LEU A 368 22.33 1.33 31.52
N LYS A 369 23.53 1.38 32.12
CA LYS A 369 24.28 0.19 32.58
C LYS A 369 23.87 -0.29 33.97
N THR A 370 22.60 -0.10 34.31
CA THR A 370 22.02 -0.44 35.61
C THR A 370 20.85 -1.42 35.41
N GLY A 371 20.52 -2.15 36.48
CA GLY A 371 19.56 -3.25 36.44
C GLY A 371 20.22 -4.61 36.23
N SER A 372 19.55 -5.50 35.52
CA SER A 372 20.03 -6.86 35.26
C SER A 372 21.07 -6.85 34.15
N VAL A 373 22.19 -7.54 34.36
CA VAL A 373 23.28 -7.64 33.37
C VAL A 373 23.43 -9.08 32.91
N TYR A 374 23.36 -9.30 31.60
CA TYR A 374 23.55 -10.61 30.99
C TYR A 374 24.67 -10.55 29.97
N ASN A 375 25.65 -11.44 30.08
CA ASN A 375 26.67 -11.60 29.05
C ASN A 375 26.28 -12.74 28.13
N VAL A 376 26.29 -12.48 26.83
CA VAL A 376 25.89 -13.42 25.78
C VAL A 376 26.98 -13.48 24.74
N ASP A 377 27.56 -14.65 24.58
CA ASP A 377 28.54 -14.95 23.54
C ASP A 377 27.85 -15.68 22.39
N ILE A 378 27.76 -15.03 21.22
CA ILE A 378 27.24 -15.64 20.00
C ILE A 378 28.39 -15.73 18.99
N TYR A 379 28.88 -16.96 18.74
CA TYR A 379 30.07 -17.23 17.94
C TYR A 379 31.32 -16.48 18.42
N ARG A 380 31.73 -15.41 17.74
CA ARG A 380 32.89 -14.56 18.06
C ARG A 380 32.47 -13.16 18.53
N LEU A 381 31.19 -12.96 18.81
CA LEU A 381 30.62 -11.69 19.26
C LEU A 381 30.21 -11.82 20.72
N SER A 382 30.98 -11.18 21.60
CA SER A 382 30.64 -11.02 23.02
C SER A 382 29.80 -9.77 23.21
N MET A 383 28.59 -9.94 23.71
CA MET A 383 27.63 -8.85 23.95
C MET A 383 27.21 -8.83 25.42
N THR A 384 27.02 -7.64 25.95
CA THR A 384 26.44 -7.42 27.27
C THR A 384 25.07 -6.77 27.10
N LEU A 385 24.05 -7.39 27.66
CA LEU A 385 22.69 -6.86 27.70
C LEU A 385 22.46 -6.25 29.07
N TYR A 386 22.17 -4.96 29.07
CA TYR A 386 21.69 -4.27 30.25
C TYR A 386 20.18 -4.24 30.16
N GLY A 387 19.49 -4.87 31.10
CA GLY A 387 18.04 -4.97 31.09
C GLY A 387 17.37 -4.34 32.30
N SER A 388 16.14 -3.89 32.09
CA SER A 388 15.30 -3.34 33.15
C SER A 388 13.82 -3.54 32.85
N TRP A 389 13.04 -3.59 33.92
CA TRP A 389 11.58 -3.60 33.87
C TRP A 389 11.03 -2.18 33.83
N PHE A 390 9.91 -2.01 33.13
CA PHE A 390 9.19 -0.76 33.07
C PHE A 390 7.67 -0.97 33.18
N ILE A 391 6.99 0.08 33.60
CA ILE A 391 5.53 0.23 33.47
C ILE A 391 5.24 1.45 32.62
N GLY A 392 4.04 1.57 32.07
CA GLY A 392 3.69 2.74 31.28
C GLY A 392 2.24 2.81 30.89
N PHE A 393 1.93 3.87 30.15
CA PHE A 393 0.60 4.09 29.58
C PHE A 393 0.73 4.62 28.16
N SER A 394 -0.18 4.18 27.29
CA SER A 394 -0.33 4.69 25.93
C SER A 394 -1.74 5.24 25.70
N LEU A 395 -1.85 6.17 24.75
CA LEU A 395 -3.10 6.70 24.24
C LEU A 395 -3.09 6.63 22.71
N PRO A 396 -4.21 6.26 22.08
CA PRO A 396 -4.36 6.28 20.63
C PRO A 396 -4.33 7.73 20.11
N LEU A 397 -3.76 7.93 18.93
CA LEU A 397 -3.65 9.24 18.28
C LEU A 397 -4.90 9.66 17.50
N PHE A 398 -5.71 8.70 17.01
CA PHE A 398 -6.92 8.98 16.22
C PHE A 398 -7.88 7.79 16.08
#